data_AF-A0A251RUV4-F1
#
_entry.id   AF-A0A251RUV4-F1
#
_cell.length_a   1.000
_cell.length_b   1.000
_cell.length_c   1.000
_cell.angle_alpha   90.00
_cell.angle_beta   90.00
_cell.angle_gamma   90.00
#
_symmetry.space_group_name_H-M   'P 1'
#
loop_
_entity.id
_entity.type
_entity.pdbx_description
1 polymer ?
#
loop_
_entity_poly.entity_id
_entity_poly.type
_entity_poly.pdbx_seq_one_letter_code
_entity_poly.pdbx_strand_id
1 'polypeptide(L)'
;MGKLPSDEFFQRTSEMILVKWIRNVMTSDDPKQATDPGLMGNGYEEQMLLVLKIACFCTLDNPKERPDSKDARLMLAQIQH
;
A
#
# COMPACT_ATOMS: atom_id res chain seq x y z
N MET A 1 -9.83 11.20 1.67
CA MET A 1 -9.10 11.67 0.48
C MET A 1 -7.72 11.03 0.51
N GLY A 2 -7.28 10.49 -0.62
CA GLY A 2 -5.96 9.88 -0.77
C GLY A 2 -4.83 10.87 -0.49
N LYS A 3 -3.65 10.34 -0.18
CA LYS A 3 -2.46 11.14 0.17
C LYS A 3 -1.41 11.07 -0.95
N LEU A 4 -0.74 12.18 -1.20
CA LEU A 4 0.41 12.23 -2.10
C LEU A 4 1.71 11.89 -1.34
N PRO A 5 2.76 11.39 -2.00
CA PRO A 5 4.05 11.18 -1.36
C PRO A 5 4.63 12.44 -0.69
N SER A 6 4.30 13.63 -1.19
CA SER A 6 4.72 14.93 -0.69
C SER A 6 3.82 15.54 0.40
N ASP A 7 2.74 14.83 0.79
CA ASP A 7 1.80 15.29 1.81
C ASP A 7 2.50 15.57 3.15
N GLU A 8 2.20 16.70 3.79
CA GLU A 8 2.79 17.10 5.08
C GLU A 8 2.60 16.04 6.16
N PHE A 9 1.55 15.22 6.06
CA PHE A 9 1.32 14.09 6.94
C PHE A 9 2.58 13.23 7.08
N PHE A 10 3.23 12.88 5.96
CA PHE A 10 4.41 12.03 5.97
C PHE A 10 5.65 12.74 6.52
N GLN A 11 5.70 14.06 6.47
CA GLN A 11 6.79 14.85 7.05
C GLN A 11 6.70 14.95 8.57
N ARG A 12 5.50 14.75 9.12
CA ARG A 12 5.22 14.83 10.56
C ARG A 12 5.24 13.46 11.24
N THR A 13 5.21 12.35 10.50
CA THR A 13 5.40 11.02 11.08
C THR A 13 6.88 10.72 11.30
N SER A 14 7.19 9.85 12.26
CA SER A 14 8.55 9.36 12.50
C SER A 14 9.16 8.60 11.31
N GLU A 15 8.32 8.19 10.36
CA GLU A 15 8.72 7.41 9.19
C GLU A 15 9.13 8.30 8.01
N MET A 16 8.84 9.61 8.06
CA MET A 16 9.26 10.69 7.16
C MET A 16 8.96 10.49 5.65
N ILE A 17 8.49 9.31 5.22
CA ILE A 17 8.33 8.91 3.82
C ILE A 17 7.12 7.97 3.69
N LEU A 18 6.23 8.24 2.72
CA LEU A 18 5.03 7.44 2.39
C LEU A 18 5.28 5.93 2.37
N VAL A 19 6.32 5.49 1.66
CA VAL A 19 6.62 4.06 1.48
C VAL A 19 6.90 3.37 2.81
N LYS A 20 7.64 4.03 3.71
CA LYS A 20 7.97 3.49 5.02
C LYS A 20 6.73 3.44 5.92
N TRP A 21 5.91 4.50 5.89
CA TRP A 21 4.63 4.53 6.60
C TRP A 21 3.69 3.41 6.14
N ILE A 22 3.51 3.22 4.82
CA ILE A 22 2.67 2.15 4.27
C ILE A 22 3.15 0.79 4.77
N ARG A 23 4.45 0.49 4.71
CA ARG A 23 4.97 -0.81 5.18
C ARG A 23 4.64 -1.05 6.64
N ASN A 24 4.86 -0.05 7.50
CA ASN A 24 4.63 -0.17 8.93
C ASN A 24 3.14 -0.39 9.24
N VAL A 25 2.26 0.39 8.62
CA VAL A 25 0.80 0.24 8.76
C VAL A 25 0.35 -1.14 8.27
N MET A 26 0.88 -1.60 7.13
CA MET A 26 0.53 -2.92 6.57
C MET A 26 1.00 -4.11 7.42
N THR A 27 1.94 -3.90 8.35
CA THR A 27 2.38 -4.89 9.34
C THR A 27 1.79 -4.67 10.74
N SER A 28 0.97 -3.63 10.92
CA SER A 28 0.32 -3.32 12.20
C SER A 28 -0.97 -4.11 12.41
N ASP A 29 -1.57 -3.97 13.58
CA ASP A 29 -2.87 -4.59 13.91
C ASP A 29 -4.04 -3.97 13.12
N ASP A 30 -3.85 -2.81 12.49
CA ASP A 30 -4.90 -2.10 11.75
C ASP A 30 -4.41 -1.57 10.38
N PRO A 31 -4.22 -2.47 9.40
CA PRO A 31 -3.75 -2.09 8.06
C PRO A 31 -4.79 -1.28 7.27
N LYS A 32 -6.05 -1.21 7.73
CA LYS A 32 -7.11 -0.42 7.06
C LYS A 32 -6.87 1.08 7.15
N GLN A 33 -6.00 1.55 8.05
CA GLN A 33 -5.58 2.94 8.12
C GLN A 33 -4.88 3.44 6.86
N ALA A 34 -4.33 2.54 6.05
CA ALA A 34 -3.71 2.87 4.77
C ALA A 34 -4.73 3.15 3.66
N THR A 35 -6.01 2.81 3.86
CA THR A 35 -7.07 3.01 2.87
C THR A 35 -7.69 4.39 3.02
N ASP A 36 -8.03 5.03 1.89
CA ASP A 36 -8.79 6.28 1.89
C ASP A 36 -10.16 6.04 2.56
N PRO A 37 -10.52 6.77 3.64
CA PRO A 37 -11.82 6.65 4.28
C PRO A 37 -13.02 6.82 3.33
N GLY A 38 -12.86 7.58 2.25
CA GLY A 38 -13.90 7.77 1.23
C GLY A 38 -14.14 6.54 0.34
N LEU A 39 -13.28 5.53 0.43
CA LEU A 39 -13.44 4.24 -0.25
C LEU A 39 -13.98 3.15 0.69
N MET A 40 -14.19 3.44 1.97
CA MET A 40 -14.68 2.47 2.94
C MET A 40 -16.19 2.24 2.81
N GLY A 41 -16.63 1.04 3.19
CA GLY A 41 -18.03 0.62 3.15
C GLY A 41 -18.50 0.16 1.78
N ASN A 42 -17.59 -0.13 0.85
CA ASN A 42 -17.92 -0.56 -0.51
C ASN A 42 -17.77 -2.07 -0.76
N GLY A 43 -17.28 -2.82 0.24
CA GLY A 43 -17.14 -4.28 0.18
C GLY A 43 -15.85 -4.76 -0.49
N TYR A 44 -14.96 -3.85 -0.90
CA TYR A 44 -13.69 -4.18 -1.56
C TYR A 44 -12.47 -3.94 -0.66
N GLU A 45 -12.65 -3.80 0.65
CA GLU A 45 -11.58 -3.45 1.59
C GLU A 45 -10.48 -4.52 1.61
N GLU A 46 -10.84 -5.80 1.47
CA GLU A 46 -9.85 -6.88 1.41
C GLU A 46 -8.99 -6.79 0.14
N GLN A 47 -9.61 -6.51 -1.01
CA GLN A 47 -8.93 -6.30 -2.29
C GLN A 47 -8.01 -5.08 -2.21
N MET A 48 -8.44 -3.98 -1.58
CA MET A 48 -7.59 -2.81 -1.37
C MET A 48 -6.35 -3.14 -0.53
N LEU A 49 -6.50 -3.95 0.52
CA LEU A 49 -5.36 -4.43 1.31
C LEU A 49 -4.41 -5.30 0.48
N LEU A 50 -4.92 -6.16 -0.40
CA LEU A 50 -4.09 -6.95 -1.32
C LEU A 50 -3.31 -6.05 -2.30
N VAL A 51 -3.95 -5.02 -2.86
CA VAL A 51 -3.28 -4.04 -3.72
C VAL A 51 -2.14 -3.34 -2.97
N LEU A 52 -2.37 -2.93 -1.71
CA LEU A 52 -1.35 -2.32 -0.88
C LEU A 52 -0.18 -3.27 -0.57
N LYS A 53 -0.44 -4.57 -0.36
CA LYS A 53 0.63 -5.58 -0.21
C LYS A 53 1.48 -5.68 -1.47
N ILE A 54 0.88 -5.68 -2.65
CA ILE A 54 1.62 -5.68 -3.92
C ILE A 54 2.45 -4.40 -4.06
N ALA A 55 1.90 -3.24 -3.70
CA ALA A 55 2.65 -1.98 -3.70
C ALA A 55 3.86 -2.01 -2.74
N CYS A 56 3.76 -2.67 -1.58
CA CYS A 56 4.89 -2.91 -0.70
C CYS A 56 6.00 -3.71 -1.39
N PHE A 57 5.67 -4.77 -2.15
CA PHE A 57 6.65 -5.55 -2.91
C PHE A 57 7.32 -4.73 -4.01
N CYS A 58 6.54 -3.94 -4.77
CA CYS A 58 7.05 -3.08 -5.84
C CYS A 58 8.03 -2.00 -5.36
N THR A 59 7.98 -1.65 -4.07
CA THR A 59 8.77 -0.55 -3.52
C THR A 59 9.98 -1.02 -2.70
N LEU A 60 10.17 -2.32 -2.47
CA LEU A 60 11.20 -2.87 -1.57
C LEU A 60 12.59 -2.24 -1.79
N ASP A 61 13.35 -2.03 -0.72
CA ASP A 61 14.60 -1.27 -0.82
C ASP A 61 15.62 -1.98 -1.73
N ASN A 62 15.70 -3.31 -1.64
CA ASN A 62 16.50 -4.13 -2.55
C ASN A 62 15.78 -4.33 -3.89
N PRO A 63 16.33 -3.84 -5.02
CA PRO A 63 15.71 -4.00 -6.33
C PRO A 63 15.54 -5.46 -6.78
N LYS A 64 16.36 -6.39 -6.28
CA LYS A 64 16.29 -7.82 -6.64
C LYS A 64 15.09 -8.54 -6.01
N GLU A 65 14.50 -7.97 -4.97
CA GLU A 65 13.32 -8.53 -4.30
C GLU A 65 12.01 -7.96 -4.86
N ARG A 66 12.09 -6.95 -5.74
CA ARG A 66 10.92 -6.37 -6.37
C ARG A 66 10.42 -7.29 -7.48
N PRO A 67 9.10 -7.42 -7.65
CA PRO A 67 8.54 -8.02 -8.86
C PRO A 67 8.88 -7.14 -10.06
N ASP A 68 9.07 -7.77 -11.22
CA ASP A 68 9.04 -7.01 -12.46
C ASP A 68 7.59 -6.59 -12.80
N SER A 69 7.43 -5.75 -13.82
CA SER A 69 6.10 -5.26 -14.22
C SER A 69 5.16 -6.36 -14.71
N LYS A 70 5.69 -7.49 -15.22
CA LYS A 70 4.88 -8.63 -15.66
C LYS A 70 4.34 -9.38 -14.45
N ASP A 71 5.18 -9.64 -13.45
CA ASP A 71 4.79 -10.30 -12.21
C ASP A 71 3.82 -9.44 -11.41
N ALA A 72 4.06 -8.12 -11.30
CA ALA A 72 3.13 -7.19 -10.67
C ALA A 72 1.75 -7.22 -11.33
N ARG A 73 1.69 -7.24 -12.67
CA ARG A 73 0.43 -7.38 -13.41
C ARG A 73 -0.27 -8.70 -13.11
N LEU A 74 0.47 -9.80 -13.05
CA LEU A 74 -0.11 -11.12 -12.75
C LEU A 74 -0.64 -11.19 -11.31
N MET A 75 0.08 -10.64 -10.33
CA MET A 75 -0.40 -10.55 -8.95
C MET A 75 -1.70 -9.74 -8.86
N LEU A 76 -1.78 -8.59 -9.55
CA LEU A 76 -3.00 -7.78 -9.57
C LEU A 76 -4.17 -8.53 -10.21
N ALA A 77 -3.92 -9.28 -11.29
CA ALA A 77 -4.96 -10.06 -11.98
C ALA A 77 -5.53 -11.22 -11.15
N GLN A 78 -4.83 -11.65 -10.09
CA GLN A 78 -5.30 -12.70 -9.19
C GLN A 78 -6.27 -12.20 -8.12
N ILE A 79 -6.37 -10.89 -7.89
CA ILE A 79 -7.31 -10.31 -6.93
C ILE A 79 -8.74 -10.47 -7.48
N GLN A 80 -9.54 -11.34 -6.84
CA GLN A 80 -10.92 -11.61 -7.23
C GLN A 80 -11.90 -10.62 -6.58
N HIS A 81 -13.04 -10.41 -7.25
CA HIS A 81 -14.16 -9.60 -6.78
C HIS A 81 -15.13 -10.44 -5.95
#